data_AF-A0A7K0BJP5-F1
#
_entry.id   AF-A0A7K0BJP5-F1
#
_cell.length_a   1.000
_cell.length_b   1.000
_cell.length_c   1.000
_cell.angle_alpha   90.00
_cell.angle_beta   90.00
_cell.angle_gamma   90.00
#
_symmetry.space_group_name_H-M   'P 1'
#
loop_
_entity.id
_entity.type
_entity.pdbx_description
1 polymer ?
#
loop_
_entity_poly.entity_id
_entity_poly.type
_entity_poly.pdbx_seq_one_letter_code
_entity_poly.pdbx_strand_id
1 'polypeptide(L)'
;MKKLLLLGFVLFFQLGFSQTKLDPNSPVLKGIKLEKINDSKFDYINNAEISWDFSSLNIRGKQISIEVISILDCFNGESASDFKSKFSLLNKENFSVKGSSQLMHLELMAKCFKWRVVVIENNKEQVSDWSYFMFLK
;
A
#
# COMPACT_ATOMS: atom_id res chain seq x y z
N MET A 1 4.91 -55.39 23.70
CA MET A 1 6.02 -54.77 22.94
C MET A 1 5.46 -53.88 21.85
N LYS A 2 6.15 -52.74 21.59
CA LYS A 2 5.95 -51.77 20.49
C LYS A 2 4.62 -51.01 20.49
N LYS A 3 4.64 -49.73 20.91
CA LYS A 3 4.06 -48.56 20.21
C LYS A 3 4.62 -47.25 20.81
N LEU A 4 5.92 -47.02 20.65
CA LEU A 4 6.53 -45.71 20.84
C LEU A 4 7.42 -45.48 19.62
N LEU A 5 6.94 -44.67 18.67
CA LEU A 5 7.72 -43.99 17.62
C LEU A 5 6.72 -43.40 16.62
N LEU A 6 6.13 -42.25 16.94
CA LEU A 6 5.43 -41.38 15.99
C LEU A 6 5.26 -40.00 16.64
N LEU A 7 6.37 -39.40 17.05
CA LEU A 7 6.42 -38.04 17.58
C LEU A 7 7.81 -37.47 17.25
N GLY A 8 7.99 -37.11 15.99
CA GLY A 8 9.29 -36.57 15.56
C GLY A 8 9.37 -36.32 14.07
N PHE A 9 8.41 -35.61 13.47
CA PHE A 9 8.58 -35.09 12.10
C PHE A 9 7.70 -33.87 11.75
N VAL A 10 7.31 -33.04 12.73
CA VAL A 10 6.50 -31.82 12.46
C VAL A 10 7.08 -30.60 13.17
N LEU A 11 8.34 -30.26 12.93
CA LEU A 11 8.96 -29.05 13.49
C LEU A 11 9.86 -28.26 12.54
N PHE A 12 9.78 -28.49 11.23
CA PHE A 12 10.57 -27.72 10.27
C PHE A 12 9.67 -27.02 9.25
N PHE A 13 9.85 -25.70 9.18
CA PHE A 13 9.33 -24.75 8.19
C PHE A 13 7.99 -24.05 8.48
N GLN A 14 7.94 -23.33 9.61
CA GLN A 14 7.16 -22.10 9.71
C GLN A 14 8.11 -20.91 9.53
N LEU A 15 8.74 -20.78 8.36
CA LEU A 15 9.38 -19.51 7.96
C LEU A 15 8.28 -18.56 7.47
N GLY A 16 7.45 -18.12 8.40
CA GLY A 16 6.52 -17.02 8.13
C GLY A 16 7.33 -15.74 7.96
N PHE A 17 7.30 -15.16 6.76
CA PHE A 17 7.76 -13.78 6.59
C PHE A 17 6.85 -12.89 7.42
N SER A 18 7.35 -12.39 8.55
CA SER A 18 6.63 -11.44 9.38
C SER A 18 6.67 -10.07 8.69
N GLN A 19 5.52 -9.60 8.22
CA GLN A 19 5.34 -8.19 7.88
C GLN A 19 5.40 -7.38 9.16
N THR A 20 6.27 -6.37 9.19
CA THR A 20 6.43 -5.47 10.32
C THR A 20 5.75 -4.14 10.03
N LYS A 21 5.30 -3.44 11.07
CA LYS A 21 4.65 -2.13 10.89
C LYS A 21 5.71 -1.07 10.59
N LEU A 22 5.52 -0.31 9.52
CA LEU A 22 6.33 0.86 9.21
C LEU A 22 6.03 1.96 10.24
N ASP A 23 7.07 2.59 10.77
CA ASP A 23 6.93 3.72 11.70
C ASP A 23 6.10 4.84 11.04
N PRO A 24 5.01 5.33 11.68
CA PRO A 24 4.24 6.47 11.20
C PRO A 24 5.08 7.75 10.95
N ASN A 25 6.23 7.87 11.62
CA ASN A 25 7.18 8.97 11.43
C ASN A 25 8.27 8.69 10.39
N SER A 26 8.20 7.55 9.69
CA SER A 26 9.16 7.15 8.66
C SER A 26 9.38 8.27 7.64
N PRO A 27 10.64 8.63 7.33
CA PRO A 27 10.95 9.60 6.30
C PRO A 27 10.38 9.23 4.93
N VAL A 28 10.26 7.92 4.63
CA VAL A 28 9.64 7.44 3.39
C VAL A 28 8.16 7.78 3.35
N LEU A 29 7.44 7.58 4.46
CA LEU A 29 6.01 7.92 4.54
C LEU A 29 5.79 9.43 4.45
N LYS A 30 6.65 10.22 5.11
CA LYS A 30 6.64 11.70 5.04
C LYS A 30 6.96 12.25 3.65
N GLY A 31 7.69 11.48 2.83
CA GLY A 31 8.00 11.83 1.46
C GLY A 31 6.82 11.69 0.49
N ILE A 32 5.70 11.13 0.93
CA ILE A 32 4.49 10.96 0.13
C ILE A 32 3.42 11.98 0.54
N LYS A 33 2.78 12.59 -0.45
CA LYS A 33 1.68 13.54 -0.25
C LYS A 33 0.47 13.11 -1.07
N LEU A 34 -0.71 13.36 -0.52
CA LEU A 34 -1.99 13.13 -1.15
C LEU A 34 -2.74 14.47 -1.20
N GLU A 35 -3.05 14.93 -2.40
CA GLU A 35 -3.77 16.19 -2.62
C GLU A 35 -5.11 15.93 -3.31
N LYS A 36 -6.12 16.73 -2.93
CA LYS A 36 -7.45 16.70 -3.57
C LYS A 36 -7.43 17.57 -4.82
N ILE A 37 -7.87 17.02 -5.94
CA ILE A 37 -8.05 17.74 -7.19
C ILE A 37 -9.56 17.80 -7.49
N ASN A 38 -10.12 19.01 -7.53
CA ASN A 38 -11.52 19.18 -7.91
C ASN A 38 -11.72 18.77 -9.37
N ASP A 39 -12.78 18.02 -9.65
CA ASP A 39 -13.16 17.74 -11.03
C ASP A 39 -13.81 18.97 -11.67
N SER A 40 -13.39 19.32 -12.89
CA SER A 40 -13.89 20.50 -13.61
C SER A 40 -15.34 20.36 -14.09
N LYS A 41 -15.83 19.12 -14.27
CA LYS A 41 -17.18 18.81 -14.77
C LYS A 41 -18.13 18.43 -13.65
N PHE A 42 -17.62 17.80 -12.60
CA PHE A 42 -18.42 17.29 -11.49
C PHE A 42 -17.99 17.91 -10.16
N ASP A 43 -18.73 18.92 -9.71
CA ASP A 43 -18.43 19.66 -8.48
C ASP A 43 -18.49 18.82 -7.21
N TYR A 44 -19.21 17.69 -7.22
CA TYR A 44 -19.30 16.72 -6.14
C TYR A 44 -18.17 15.68 -6.12
N ILE A 45 -17.23 15.72 -7.07
CA ILE A 45 -16.09 14.80 -7.17
C ILE A 45 -14.77 15.52 -6.81
N ASN A 46 -13.99 14.89 -5.94
CA ASN A 46 -12.58 15.16 -5.69
C ASN A 46 -11.75 14.00 -6.22
N ASN A 47 -11.06 14.17 -7.33
CA ASN A 47 -9.97 13.28 -7.72
C ASN A 47 -8.78 13.45 -6.76
N ALA A 48 -7.77 12.59 -6.86
CA ALA A 48 -6.59 12.66 -6.03
C ALA A 48 -5.30 12.68 -6.86
N GLU A 49 -4.28 13.36 -6.36
CA GLU A 49 -2.91 13.18 -6.80
C GLU A 49 -2.07 12.66 -5.64
N ILE A 50 -1.44 11.50 -5.86
CA ILE A 50 -0.41 10.97 -4.96
C ILE A 50 0.93 11.36 -5.56
N SER A 51 1.71 12.14 -4.82
CA SER A 51 3.07 12.52 -5.19
C SER A 51 4.08 11.99 -4.18
N TRP A 52 5.29 11.70 -4.65
CA TRP A 52 6.39 11.24 -3.81
C TRP A 52 7.69 11.98 -4.13
N ASP A 53 8.47 12.24 -3.10
CA ASP A 53 9.82 12.77 -3.19
C ASP A 53 10.73 12.10 -2.15
N PHE A 54 11.61 11.22 -2.63
CA PHE A 54 12.61 10.53 -1.83
C PHE A 54 14.02 11.05 -2.05
N SER A 55 14.19 12.22 -2.70
CA SER A 55 15.52 12.73 -3.07
C SER A 55 16.43 13.05 -1.90
N SER A 56 15.85 13.36 -0.74
CA SER A 56 16.58 13.61 0.50
C SER A 56 16.92 12.33 1.27
N LEU A 57 16.45 11.16 0.81
CA LEU A 57 16.56 9.90 1.54
C LEU A 57 17.64 8.99 0.95
N ASN A 58 18.38 8.30 1.84
CA ASN A 58 19.19 7.17 1.41
C ASN A 58 18.29 5.94 1.18
N ILE A 59 17.97 5.71 -0.10
CA ILE A 59 17.12 4.61 -0.59
C ILE A 59 17.92 3.39 -1.08
N ARG A 60 19.26 3.40 -0.95
CA ARG A 60 20.10 2.30 -1.44
C ARG A 60 19.76 1.01 -0.69
N GLY A 61 19.46 -0.06 -1.44
CA GLY A 61 19.09 -1.36 -0.87
C GLY A 61 17.66 -1.44 -0.34
N LYS A 62 16.86 -0.38 -0.53
CA LYS A 62 15.43 -0.36 -0.19
C LYS A 62 14.61 -0.49 -1.46
N GLN A 63 13.59 -1.34 -1.43
CA GLN A 63 12.52 -1.33 -2.43
C GLN A 63 11.32 -0.65 -1.81
N ILE A 64 10.82 0.40 -2.45
CA ILE A 64 9.67 1.17 -1.98
C ILE A 64 8.56 0.97 -2.99
N SER A 65 7.37 0.62 -2.50
CA SER A 65 6.17 0.48 -3.29
C SER A 65 5.03 1.28 -2.68
N ILE A 66 4.19 1.86 -3.53
CA ILE A 66 2.93 2.51 -3.14
C ILE A 66 1.81 1.65 -3.68
N GLU A 67 1.13 0.94 -2.78
CA GLU A 67 0.00 0.08 -3.13
C GLU A 67 -1.31 0.83 -2.97
N VAL A 68 -2.22 0.66 -3.93
CA VAL A 68 -3.56 1.26 -3.93
C VAL A 68 -4.59 0.15 -4.13
N ILE A 69 -5.70 0.25 -3.40
CA ILE A 69 -6.86 -0.62 -3.54
C ILE A 69 -8.08 0.27 -3.79
N SER A 70 -8.68 0.11 -4.97
CA SER A 70 -9.94 0.75 -5.32
C SER A 70 -11.11 0.05 -4.61
N ILE A 71 -12.01 0.84 -4.03
CA ILE A 71 -13.17 0.35 -3.29
C ILE A 71 -14.43 0.88 -3.97
N LEU A 72 -15.25 -0.06 -4.47
CA LEU A 72 -16.46 0.25 -5.23
C LEU A 72 -17.55 0.85 -4.35
N ASP A 73 -17.67 0.37 -3.11
CA ASP A 73 -18.61 0.85 -2.12
C ASP A 73 -17.89 1.14 -0.80
N CYS A 74 -17.92 2.40 -0.38
CA CYS A 74 -17.19 2.90 0.78
C CYS A 74 -17.82 2.44 2.10
N PHE A 75 -17.68 1.16 2.42
CA PHE A 75 -18.07 0.63 3.72
C PHE A 75 -16.97 0.92 4.75
N ASN A 76 -17.32 1.65 5.80
CA ASN A 76 -16.45 1.84 6.96
C ASN A 76 -16.41 0.52 7.76
N GLY A 77 -15.27 -0.19 7.73
CA GLY A 77 -15.03 -1.37 8.59
C GLY A 77 -14.53 -2.63 7.88
N GLU A 78 -14.59 -2.69 6.55
CA GLU A 78 -14.16 -3.87 5.76
C GLU A 78 -12.64 -3.87 5.50
N SER A 79 -12.04 -5.09 5.53
CA SER A 79 -10.63 -5.29 5.23
C SER A 79 -10.35 -5.02 3.76
N ALA A 80 -9.33 -4.20 3.47
CA ALA A 80 -9.00 -3.81 2.09
C ALA A 80 -8.59 -5.01 1.21
N SER A 81 -8.16 -6.12 1.81
CA SER A 81 -7.79 -7.37 1.13
C SER A 81 -8.90 -7.99 0.29
N ASP A 82 -10.15 -7.65 0.59
CA ASP A 82 -11.32 -8.33 0.05
C ASP A 82 -11.84 -7.65 -1.23
N PHE A 83 -11.26 -6.51 -1.60
CA PHE A 83 -11.60 -5.73 -2.80
C PHE A 83 -10.64 -6.01 -3.96
N LYS A 84 -11.21 -6.38 -5.11
CA LYS A 84 -10.56 -7.16 -6.18
C LYS A 84 -9.49 -6.49 -7.04
N SER A 85 -9.14 -5.22 -6.87
CA SER A 85 -8.14 -4.56 -7.72
C SER A 85 -7.13 -3.76 -6.90
N LYS A 86 -6.22 -4.50 -6.24
CA LYS A 86 -4.96 -3.93 -5.76
C LYS A 86 -4.03 -3.69 -6.95
N PHE A 87 -3.50 -2.48 -7.07
CA PHE A 87 -2.45 -2.13 -8.03
C PHE A 87 -1.35 -1.33 -7.33
N SER A 88 -0.19 -1.17 -7.98
CA SER A 88 0.92 -0.39 -7.45
C SER A 88 1.15 0.83 -8.32
N LEU A 89 1.17 2.02 -7.71
CA LEU A 89 1.57 3.26 -8.38
C LEU A 89 3.08 3.32 -8.59
N LEU A 90 3.81 2.86 -7.58
CA LEU A 90 5.25 2.76 -7.57
C LEU A 90 5.62 1.35 -7.12
N ASN A 91 6.57 0.72 -7.80
CA ASN A 91 7.13 -0.57 -7.46
C ASN A 91 8.57 -0.68 -7.99
N LYS A 92 9.16 -1.88 -7.92
CA LYS A 92 10.52 -2.13 -8.40
C LYS A 92 10.71 -1.88 -9.91
N GLU A 93 9.69 -2.14 -10.72
CA GLU A 93 9.75 -2.07 -12.19
C GLU A 93 9.66 -0.65 -12.71
N ASN A 94 8.85 0.20 -12.06
CA ASN A 94 8.62 1.59 -12.45
C ASN A 94 9.16 2.61 -11.44
N PHE A 95 10.15 2.20 -10.63
CA PHE A 95 10.68 3.01 -9.54
C PHE A 95 11.26 4.34 -10.04
N SER A 96 10.90 5.42 -9.35
CA SER A 96 11.43 6.77 -9.54
C SER A 96 11.61 7.44 -8.18
N VAL A 97 12.67 8.24 -8.05
CA VAL A 97 12.98 8.95 -6.80
C VAL A 97 11.94 10.04 -6.51
N LYS A 98 11.42 10.67 -7.56
CA LYS A 98 10.32 11.64 -7.51
C LYS A 98 9.31 11.32 -8.58
N GLY A 99 8.05 11.58 -8.30
CA GLY A 99 6.98 11.44 -9.28
C GLY A 99 5.63 11.75 -8.67
N SER A 100 4.60 11.69 -9.51
CA SER A 100 3.22 11.73 -9.08
C SER A 100 2.36 10.87 -9.98
N SER A 101 1.18 10.51 -9.48
CA SER A 101 0.16 9.83 -10.24
C SER A 101 -1.21 10.33 -9.82
N GLN A 102 -2.06 10.56 -10.82
CA GLN A 102 -3.45 10.92 -10.60
C GLN A 102 -4.29 9.66 -10.42
N LEU A 103 -5.17 9.72 -9.45
CA LEU A 103 -6.20 8.73 -9.18
C LEU A 103 -7.53 9.41 -9.42
N MET A 104 -8.26 8.98 -10.46
CA MET A 104 -9.52 9.61 -10.85
C MET A 104 -10.71 8.67 -10.65
N HIS A 105 -11.82 9.21 -10.17
CA HIS A 105 -13.04 8.46 -9.88
C HIS A 105 -13.52 7.64 -11.09
N LEU A 106 -13.58 8.30 -12.26
CA LEU A 106 -14.12 7.72 -13.48
C LEU A 106 -13.19 6.68 -14.10
N GLU A 107 -11.87 6.83 -13.95
CA GLU A 107 -10.89 5.87 -14.46
C GLU A 107 -10.83 4.61 -13.58
N LEU A 108 -10.86 4.80 -12.26
CA LEU A 108 -10.83 3.71 -11.30
C LEU A 108 -12.20 3.04 -11.12
N MET A 109 -13.27 3.66 -11.62
CA MET A 109 -14.66 3.23 -11.45
C MET A 109 -14.99 2.91 -9.98
N ALA A 110 -14.47 3.70 -9.04
CA ALA A 110 -14.51 3.41 -7.61
C ALA A 110 -14.94 4.64 -6.81
N LYS A 111 -15.70 4.46 -5.72
CA LYS A 111 -16.17 5.57 -4.87
C LYS A 111 -15.09 6.06 -3.89
N CYS A 112 -14.16 5.19 -3.53
CA CYS A 112 -13.03 5.50 -2.66
C CYS A 112 -11.84 4.60 -2.99
N PHE A 113 -10.70 4.88 -2.38
CA PHE A 113 -9.56 3.98 -2.37
C PHE A 113 -8.86 4.00 -1.01
N LYS A 114 -8.12 2.92 -0.74
CA LYS A 114 -7.12 2.89 0.31
C LYS A 114 -5.74 2.80 -0.32
N TRP A 115 -4.75 3.42 0.30
CA TRP A 115 -3.36 3.32 -0.13
C TRP A 115 -2.43 3.08 1.05
N ARG A 116 -1.29 2.46 0.80
CA ARG A 116 -0.25 2.24 1.80
C ARG A 116 1.13 2.19 1.16
N VAL A 117 2.15 2.30 2.00
CA VAL A 117 3.55 2.20 1.61
C VAL A 117 4.09 0.86 2.07
N VAL A 118 4.81 0.19 1.18
CA VAL A 118 5.55 -1.04 1.47
C VAL A 118 7.03 -0.74 1.25
N VAL A 119 7.85 -1.02 2.26
CA VAL A 119 9.31 -0.88 2.20
C VAL A 119 9.93 -2.23 2.47
N ILE A 120 10.73 -2.72 1.54
CA ILE A 120 11.52 -3.94 1.70
C ILE A 120 12.99 -3.55 1.85
N GLU A 121 13.58 -3.90 2.99
CA GLU A 121 14.99 -3.68 3.28
C GLU A 121 15.56 -4.95 3.93
N ASN A 122 16.66 -5.48 3.40
CA ASN A 122 17.28 -6.71 3.91
C ASN A 122 16.30 -7.90 4.05
N ASN A 123 15.43 -8.09 3.05
CA ASN A 123 14.35 -9.10 3.03
C ASN A 123 13.32 -8.97 4.17
N LYS A 124 13.27 -7.84 4.86
CA LYS A 124 12.21 -7.52 5.82
C LYS A 124 11.24 -6.55 5.19
N GLU A 125 9.97 -6.93 5.18
CA GLU A 125 8.88 -6.09 4.70
C GLU A 125 8.32 -5.25 5.86
N GLN A 126 8.27 -3.95 5.65
CA GLN A 126 7.65 -2.96 6.52
C GLN A 126 6.47 -2.33 5.78
N VAL A 127 5.28 -2.35 6.39
CA VAL A 127 4.05 -1.83 5.77
C VAL A 127 3.45 -0.72 6.61
N SER A 128 3.04 0.38 5.98
CA SER A 128 2.28 1.42 6.67
C SER A 128 0.84 0.96 6.92
N ASP A 129 0.16 1.65 7.83
CA ASP A 129 -1.30 1.55 7.92
C ASP A 129 -1.94 2.02 6.61
N TRP A 130 -3.16 1.54 6.34
CA TRP A 130 -3.96 1.98 5.21
C TRP A 130 -4.47 3.40 5.43
N SER A 131 -4.18 4.28 4.48
CA SER A 131 -4.77 5.62 4.39
C SER A 131 -5.97 5.61 3.46
N TYR A 132 -7.05 6.28 3.83
CA TYR A 132 -8.32 6.27 3.10
C TYR A 132 -8.55 7.59 2.34
N PHE A 133 -9.14 7.50 1.16
CA PHE A 133 -9.59 8.63 0.37
C PHE A 133 -10.96 8.34 -0.26
N MET A 134 -11.86 9.32 -0.22
CA MET A 134 -13.17 9.26 -0.84
C MET A 134 -13.24 10.26 -2.00
N PHE A 135 -13.68 9.78 -3.17
CA PHE A 135 -13.84 10.64 -4.33
C PHE A 135 -15.05 11.55 -4.21
N LEU A 136 -16.10 11.10 -3.57
CA LEU A 136 -17.32 11.88 -3.38
C LEU A 136 -17.12 12.90 -2.23
N LYS A 137 -17.67 14.10 -2.39
CA LYS A 137 -17.73 15.14 -1.34
C LYS A 137 -18.74 14.79 -0.24
#